data_AF-L8JYH8-F1
#
_entry.id   AF-L8JYH8-F1
#
_cell.length_a   1.000
_cell.length_b   1.000
_cell.length_c   1.000
_cell.angle_alpha   90.00
_cell.angle_beta   90.00
_cell.angle_gamma   90.00
#
_symmetry.space_group_name_H-M   'P 1'
#
loop_
_entity.id
_entity.type
_entity.pdbx_description
1 polymer ?
#
loop_
_entity_poly.entity_id
_entity_poly.type
_entity_poly.pdbx_seq_one_letter_code
_entity_poly.pdbx_strand_id
1 'polypeptide(L)'
;MKRKWTFFWLITSVFVLSLIFLNIDAFKRYDIEQVSYFEFFKINGVMFAIYGVVISSFWSLSNSLENSRTLNQRTEFDKNSNSMKFFEKWDDSLLVEARDFTRELREERKDISDNELLKRIDESPKSDKHKNLKRSLVVCFNFYELMNVAIKNGMVNESLLRNSFKFIFIDMFDRFKPWLEDEKHCNKDSKKELDELYKRWNK
;
A
#
# COMPACT_ATOMS: atom_id res chain seq x y z
N MET A 1 -14.31 -3.60 19.72
CA MET A 1 -15.73 -3.93 19.97
C MET A 1 -16.23 -3.56 21.37
N LYS A 2 -15.61 -4.01 22.48
CA LYS A 2 -16.10 -3.72 23.86
C LYS A 2 -16.38 -2.23 24.13
N ARG A 3 -15.44 -1.33 23.80
CA ARG A 3 -15.60 0.13 23.98
C ARG A 3 -16.79 0.76 23.23
N LYS A 4 -17.14 0.27 22.03
CA LYS A 4 -18.29 0.76 21.23
C LYS A 4 -19.60 0.49 21.97
N TRP A 5 -19.73 -0.73 22.47
CA TRP A 5 -20.90 -1.14 23.26
C TRP A 5 -20.96 -0.43 24.61
N THR A 6 -19.84 -0.25 25.30
CA THR A 6 -19.81 0.54 26.54
C THR A 6 -20.30 1.97 26.32
N PHE A 7 -19.85 2.63 25.24
CA PHE A 7 -20.27 4.00 24.93
C PHE A 7 -21.74 4.08 24.49
N PHE A 8 -22.22 3.10 23.71
CA PHE A 8 -23.64 3.00 23.35
C PHE A 8 -24.54 2.85 24.58
N TRP A 9 -24.18 1.95 25.50
CA TRP A 9 -24.93 1.76 26.74
C TRP A 9 -24.88 2.99 27.65
N LEU A 10 -23.76 3.71 27.67
CA LEU A 10 -23.64 4.99 28.37
C LEU A 10 -24.65 6.02 27.82
N ILE A 11 -24.68 6.24 26.50
CA ILE A 11 -25.62 7.17 25.85
C ILE A 11 -27.07 6.78 26.17
N THR A 12 -27.40 5.50 26.02
CA THR A 12 -28.74 4.98 26.27
C THR A 12 -29.14 5.13 27.74
N SER A 13 -28.22 4.88 28.68
CA SER A 13 -28.49 5.05 30.11
C SER A 13 -28.75 6.51 30.47
N VAL A 14 -27.94 7.44 29.94
CA VAL A 14 -28.15 8.88 30.12
C VAL A 14 -29.50 9.30 29.55
N PHE A 15 -29.86 8.84 28.35
CA PHE A 15 -31.14 9.15 27.73
C PHE A 15 -32.33 8.66 28.58
N VAL A 16 -32.31 7.41 29.04
CA VAL A 16 -33.37 6.84 29.89
C VAL A 16 -33.50 7.62 31.20
N LEU A 17 -32.38 7.97 31.84
CA LEU A 17 -32.39 8.78 33.05
C LEU A 17 -32.97 10.19 32.81
N SER A 18 -32.59 10.85 31.72
CA SER A 18 -33.17 12.15 31.32
C SER A 18 -34.66 12.05 31.06
N LEU A 19 -35.13 10.98 30.42
CA LEU A 19 -36.54 10.75 30.16
C LEU A 19 -37.33 10.57 31.45
N ILE A 20 -36.85 9.76 32.39
CA ILE A 20 -37.49 9.56 33.70
C ILE A 20 -37.57 10.89 34.46
N PHE A 21 -36.47 11.64 34.49
CA PHE A 21 -36.41 12.93 35.19
C PHE A 21 -37.41 13.95 34.62
N LEU A 22 -37.47 14.10 33.30
CA LEU A 22 -38.39 15.03 32.64
C LEU A 22 -39.86 14.66 32.87
N ASN A 23 -40.19 13.37 32.86
CA ASN A 23 -41.55 12.92 33.16
C ASN A 23 -41.92 13.21 34.63
N ILE A 24 -41.03 12.96 35.59
CA ILE A 24 -41.27 13.28 37.00
C ILE A 24 -41.48 14.79 37.20
N ASP A 25 -40.68 15.64 36.56
CA ASP A 25 -40.84 17.10 36.63
C ASP A 25 -42.17 17.55 36.00
N ALA A 26 -42.55 16.98 34.85
CA ALA A 26 -43.82 17.26 34.21
C ALA A 26 -45.02 16.90 35.10
N PHE A 27 -45.03 15.71 35.72
CA PHE A 27 -46.11 15.30 36.63
C PHE A 27 -46.25 16.18 37.87
N LYS A 28 -45.17 16.82 38.32
CA LYS A 28 -45.21 17.74 39.47
C LYS A 28 -45.75 19.13 39.10
N ARG A 29 -45.67 19.54 37.83
CA ARG A 29 -46.02 20.89 37.37
C ARG A 29 -47.45 21.02 36.84
N TYR A 30 -48.07 19.94 36.38
CA TYR A 30 -49.39 19.97 35.74
C TYR A 30 -50.45 19.26 36.59
N ASP A 31 -51.61 19.91 36.75
CA ASP A 31 -52.76 19.38 37.48
C ASP A 31 -53.45 18.23 36.70
N ILE A 32 -54.00 17.25 37.43
CA ILE A 32 -54.13 15.85 37.01
C ILE A 32 -55.20 15.59 35.93
N GLU A 33 -56.18 16.48 35.69
CA GLU A 33 -57.45 16.01 35.14
C GLU A 33 -57.55 15.83 33.61
N GLN A 34 -56.87 16.60 32.73
CA GLN A 34 -56.87 16.30 31.27
C GLN A 34 -55.62 16.78 30.49
N VAL A 35 -54.88 17.77 30.99
CA VAL A 35 -53.69 18.34 30.34
C VAL A 35 -52.46 17.43 30.46
N SER A 36 -52.46 16.48 31.40
CA SER A 36 -51.30 15.65 31.76
C SER A 36 -50.85 14.65 30.67
N TYR A 37 -51.78 13.96 29.99
CA TYR A 37 -51.41 12.93 29.00
C TYR A 37 -50.85 13.51 27.70
N PHE A 38 -51.38 14.65 27.23
CA PHE A 38 -50.90 15.27 26.00
C PHE A 38 -49.46 15.78 26.15
N GLU A 39 -49.13 16.45 27.27
CA GLU A 39 -47.77 16.89 27.55
C GLU A 39 -46.81 15.72 27.77
N PHE A 40 -47.27 14.62 28.38
CA PHE A 40 -46.50 13.37 28.45
C PHE A 40 -46.10 12.87 27.04
N PHE A 41 -47.06 12.73 26.12
CA PHE A 41 -46.76 12.27 24.76
C PHE A 41 -45.84 13.21 24.00
N LYS A 42 -46.00 14.53 24.18
CA LYS A 42 -45.15 15.54 23.54
C LYS A 42 -43.71 15.47 24.02
N ILE A 43 -43.48 15.37 25.33
CA ILE A 43 -42.13 15.21 25.92
C ILE A 43 -41.49 13.92 25.41
N ASN A 44 -42.21 12.80 25.46
CA ASN A 44 -41.69 11.52 24.98
C ASN A 44 -41.39 11.56 23.47
N GLY A 45 -42.28 12.14 22.65
CA GLY A 45 -42.09 12.28 21.21
C GLY A 45 -40.84 13.09 20.85
N VAL A 46 -40.63 14.24 21.50
CA VAL A 46 -39.42 15.06 21.31
C VAL A 46 -38.17 14.30 21.75
N MET A 47 -38.21 13.63 22.90
CA MET A 47 -37.07 12.87 23.41
C MET A 47 -36.72 11.70 22.50
N PHE A 48 -37.71 10.94 22.00
CA PHE A 48 -37.46 9.87 21.03
C PHE A 48 -36.89 10.40 19.72
N ALA A 49 -37.34 11.57 19.24
CA ALA A 49 -36.78 12.21 18.05
C ALA A 49 -35.29 12.57 18.26
N ILE A 50 -34.96 13.20 19.39
CA ILE A 50 -33.57 13.53 19.75
C ILE A 50 -32.73 12.25 19.85
N TYR A 51 -33.23 11.22 20.51
CA TYR A 51 -32.53 9.95 20.67
C TYR A 51 -32.27 9.26 19.32
N GLY A 52 -33.24 9.29 18.40
CA GLY A 52 -33.08 8.79 17.04
C GLY A 52 -31.93 9.48 16.29
N VAL A 53 -31.83 10.81 16.40
CA VAL A 53 -30.72 11.58 15.81
C VAL A 53 -29.38 11.22 16.46
N VAL A 54 -29.33 11.09 17.79
CA VAL A 54 -28.10 10.74 18.50
C VAL A 54 -27.63 9.32 18.15
N ILE A 55 -28.52 8.33 18.14
CA ILE A 55 -28.19 6.95 17.79
C ILE A 55 -27.73 6.84 16.34
N SER A 56 -28.46 7.46 15.40
CA SER A 56 -28.10 7.43 13.98
C SER A 56 -26.73 8.06 13.74
N SER A 57 -26.45 9.20 14.38
CA SER A 57 -25.12 9.84 14.36
C SER A 57 -24.02 8.93 14.93
N PHE A 58 -24.30 8.27 16.06
CA PHE A 58 -23.37 7.32 16.67
C PHE A 58 -23.04 6.12 15.75
N TRP A 59 -24.05 5.53 15.11
CA TRP A 59 -23.84 4.43 14.17
C TRP A 59 -23.10 4.88 12.92
N SER A 60 -23.47 6.04 12.36
CA SER A 60 -22.79 6.63 11.20
C SER A 60 -21.29 6.83 11.48
N LEU A 61 -20.96 7.46 12.62
CA LEU A 61 -19.56 7.67 13.02
C LEU A 61 -18.83 6.35 13.26
N SER A 62 -19.46 5.41 13.96
CA SER A 62 -18.87 4.10 14.24
C SER A 62 -18.57 3.32 12.96
N ASN A 63 -19.51 3.31 12.02
CA ASN A 63 -19.37 2.61 10.75
C ASN A 63 -18.33 3.30 9.86
N SER A 64 -18.27 4.64 9.85
CA SER A 64 -17.24 5.40 9.15
C SER A 64 -15.84 5.02 9.64
N LEU A 65 -15.61 5.02 10.95
CA LEU A 65 -14.32 4.64 11.55
C LEU A 65 -13.93 3.19 11.25
N GLU A 66 -14.89 2.28 11.33
CA GLU A 66 -14.69 0.86 11.03
C GLU A 66 -14.39 0.62 9.55
N ASN A 67 -15.09 1.33 8.67
CA ASN A 67 -14.87 1.30 7.23
C ASN A 67 -13.48 1.84 6.87
N SER A 68 -13.06 2.97 7.44
CA SER A 68 -11.70 3.50 7.23
C SER A 68 -10.61 2.52 7.66
N ARG A 69 -10.79 1.83 8.80
CA ARG A 69 -9.86 0.79 9.24
C ARG A 69 -9.81 -0.39 8.29
N THR A 70 -10.98 -0.85 7.85
CA THR A 70 -11.09 -1.97 6.90
C THR A 70 -10.47 -1.62 5.56
N LEU A 71 -10.69 -0.40 5.06
CA LEU A 71 -10.05 0.12 3.86
C LEU A 71 -8.54 0.15 3.99
N ASN A 72 -8.00 0.69 5.09
CA ASN A 72 -6.56 0.70 5.33
C ASN A 72 -5.98 -0.72 5.37
N GLN A 73 -6.66 -1.67 6.03
CA GLN A 73 -6.23 -3.08 6.05
C GLN A 73 -6.25 -3.70 4.64
N ARG A 74 -7.27 -3.40 3.84
CA ARG A 74 -7.34 -3.85 2.44
C ARG A 74 -6.21 -3.24 1.60
N THR A 75 -5.96 -1.94 1.73
CA THR A 75 -4.86 -1.27 1.02
C THR A 75 -3.50 -1.87 1.38
N GLU A 76 -3.25 -2.16 2.65
CA GLU A 76 -2.01 -2.83 3.07
C GLU A 76 -1.92 -4.28 2.56
N PHE A 77 -3.04 -5.01 2.58
CA PHE A 77 -3.12 -6.34 1.96
C PHE A 77 -2.83 -6.28 0.45
N ASP A 78 -3.42 -5.32 -0.27
CA ASP A 78 -3.23 -5.14 -1.71
C ASP A 78 -1.78 -4.78 -2.03
N LYS A 79 -1.14 -3.91 -1.25
CA LYS A 79 0.29 -3.60 -1.37
C LYS A 79 1.14 -4.85 -1.22
N ASN A 80 0.86 -5.68 -0.22
CA ASN A 80 1.59 -6.92 0.00
C ASN A 80 1.35 -7.92 -1.15
N SER A 81 0.11 -8.11 -1.57
CA SER A 81 -0.26 -8.97 -2.71
C SER A 81 0.42 -8.52 -4.00
N ASN A 82 0.40 -7.22 -4.31
CA ASN A 82 1.11 -6.67 -5.47
C ASN A 82 2.63 -6.83 -5.36
N SER A 83 3.18 -6.78 -4.14
CA SER A 83 4.60 -7.07 -3.92
C SER A 83 4.91 -8.53 -4.24
N MET A 84 4.05 -9.48 -3.85
CA MET A 84 4.21 -10.91 -4.16
C MET A 84 4.28 -11.17 -5.67
N LYS A 85 3.56 -10.41 -6.49
CA LYS A 85 3.66 -10.49 -7.96
C LYS A 85 5.07 -10.19 -8.49
N PHE A 86 5.84 -9.33 -7.81
CA PHE A 86 7.24 -9.10 -8.19
C PHE A 86 8.12 -10.31 -7.88
N PHE A 87 7.84 -11.05 -6.81
CA PHE A 87 8.54 -12.31 -6.51
C PHE A 87 8.18 -13.39 -7.55
N GLU A 88 6.89 -13.54 -7.87
CA GLU A 88 6.44 -14.47 -8.91
C GLU A 88 7.08 -14.15 -10.26
N LYS A 89 7.10 -12.86 -10.65
CA LYS A 89 7.73 -12.42 -11.90
C LYS A 89 9.25 -12.56 -11.87
N TRP A 90 9.87 -12.50 -10.69
CA TRP A 90 11.31 -12.74 -10.54
C TRP A 90 11.68 -14.18 -10.89
N ASP A 91 10.75 -15.12 -10.71
CA ASP A 91 10.92 -16.54 -11.02
C ASP A 91 10.37 -16.93 -12.41
N ASP A 92 9.94 -15.96 -13.22
CA ASP A 92 9.58 -16.18 -14.62
C ASP A 92 10.78 -16.70 -15.42
N SER A 93 10.56 -17.69 -16.29
CA SER A 93 11.62 -18.35 -17.04
C SER A 93 12.49 -17.39 -17.85
N LEU A 94 11.90 -16.33 -18.42
CA LEU A 94 12.65 -15.32 -19.16
C LEU A 94 13.56 -14.49 -18.25
N LEU A 95 13.11 -14.18 -17.03
CA LEU A 95 13.91 -13.44 -16.07
C LEU A 95 15.00 -14.32 -15.46
N VAL A 96 14.70 -15.60 -15.23
CA VAL A 96 15.68 -16.60 -14.79
C VAL A 96 16.81 -16.71 -15.79
N GLU A 97 16.49 -16.94 -17.07
CA GLU A 97 17.48 -17.00 -18.17
C GLU A 97 18.33 -15.72 -18.23
N ALA A 98 17.68 -14.55 -18.17
CA ALA A 98 18.39 -13.27 -18.20
C ALA A 98 19.35 -13.10 -17.00
N ARG A 99 18.91 -13.46 -15.79
CA ARG A 99 19.75 -13.38 -14.58
C ARG A 99 20.94 -14.32 -14.67
N ASP A 100 20.74 -15.56 -15.07
CA ASP A 100 21.82 -16.55 -15.15
C ASP A 100 22.91 -16.08 -16.13
N PHE A 101 22.50 -15.49 -17.25
CA PHE A 101 23.46 -14.91 -18.18
C PHE A 101 24.20 -13.69 -17.61
N THR A 102 23.52 -12.82 -16.85
CA THR A 102 24.21 -11.71 -16.15
C THR A 102 25.12 -12.17 -15.00
N ARG A 103 24.87 -13.38 -14.45
CA ARG A 103 25.69 -14.00 -13.40
C ARG A 103 26.96 -14.61 -13.97
N GLU A 104 26.95 -15.17 -15.16
CA GLU A 104 28.17 -15.68 -15.82
C GLU A 104 29.24 -14.56 -15.91
N LEU A 105 28.82 -13.34 -16.25
CA LEU A 105 29.72 -12.17 -16.30
C LEU A 105 30.11 -11.61 -14.95
N ARG A 106 29.52 -12.08 -13.85
CA ARG A 106 29.89 -11.65 -12.50
C ARG A 106 31.32 -12.04 -12.18
N GLU A 107 31.66 -13.28 -12.47
CA GLU A 107 32.98 -13.84 -12.17
C GLU A 107 34.03 -13.18 -13.05
N GLU A 108 33.72 -13.00 -14.34
CA GLU A 108 34.62 -12.39 -15.32
C GLU A 108 34.81 -10.88 -15.11
N ARG A 109 33.87 -10.19 -14.43
CA ARG A 109 33.91 -8.73 -14.30
C ARG A 109 35.21 -8.22 -13.68
N LYS A 110 35.79 -8.98 -12.75
CA LYS A 110 37.01 -8.59 -12.03
C LYS A 110 38.22 -8.47 -12.97
N ASP A 111 38.18 -9.17 -14.10
CA ASP A 111 39.32 -9.33 -15.00
C ASP A 111 39.15 -8.55 -16.32
N ILE A 112 38.03 -7.84 -16.50
CA ILE A 112 37.73 -7.11 -17.74
C ILE A 112 37.53 -5.60 -17.50
N SER A 113 38.07 -4.80 -18.42
CA SER A 113 37.87 -3.34 -18.42
C SER A 113 36.44 -2.94 -18.82
N ASP A 114 36.05 -1.70 -18.54
CA ASP A 114 34.72 -1.17 -18.89
C ASP A 114 34.47 -1.17 -20.40
N ASN A 115 35.48 -0.82 -21.20
CA ASN A 115 35.39 -0.87 -22.67
C ASN A 115 35.23 -2.30 -23.17
N GLU A 116 35.88 -3.27 -22.52
CA GLU A 116 35.75 -4.68 -22.89
C GLU A 116 34.38 -5.24 -22.51
N LEU A 117 33.84 -4.82 -21.36
CA LEU A 117 32.46 -5.14 -20.97
C LEU A 117 31.46 -4.64 -22.01
N LEU A 118 31.54 -3.37 -22.41
CA LEU A 118 30.65 -2.80 -23.43
C LEU A 118 30.76 -3.55 -24.77
N LYS A 119 31.99 -3.86 -25.18
CA LYS A 119 32.25 -4.64 -26.39
C LYS A 119 31.61 -6.03 -26.32
N ARG A 120 31.76 -6.77 -25.21
CA ARG A 120 31.11 -8.08 -25.01
C ARG A 120 29.58 -7.99 -25.04
N ILE A 121 29.00 -6.91 -24.51
CA ILE A 121 27.55 -6.68 -24.54
C ILE A 121 27.06 -6.50 -25.98
N ASP A 122 27.79 -5.76 -26.81
CA ASP A 122 27.40 -5.49 -28.20
C ASP A 122 27.72 -6.66 -29.15
N GLU A 123 28.81 -7.38 -28.92
CA GLU A 123 29.27 -8.50 -29.76
C GLU A 123 28.69 -9.85 -29.36
N SER A 124 27.93 -9.93 -28.27
CA SER A 124 27.29 -11.16 -27.80
C SER A 124 26.50 -11.85 -28.93
N PRO A 125 26.84 -13.11 -29.29
CA PRO A 125 26.34 -13.75 -30.50
C PRO A 125 24.82 -13.88 -30.50
N LYS A 126 24.16 -13.44 -31.58
CA LYS A 126 22.70 -13.57 -31.81
C LYS A 126 22.25 -15.02 -32.08
N SER A 127 23.13 -16.00 -31.91
CA SER A 127 22.99 -17.37 -32.42
C SER A 127 21.90 -18.18 -31.73
N ASP A 128 21.62 -17.90 -30.45
CA ASP A 128 20.49 -18.51 -29.75
C ASP A 128 19.43 -17.44 -29.50
N LYS A 129 18.17 -17.74 -29.86
CA LYS A 129 16.98 -16.86 -29.74
C LYS A 129 16.79 -16.25 -28.33
N HIS A 130 17.54 -16.74 -27.34
CA HIS A 130 17.52 -16.43 -25.92
C HIS A 130 18.84 -15.88 -25.34
N LYS A 131 19.99 -15.99 -26.02
CA LYS A 131 21.32 -15.63 -25.47
C LYS A 131 21.87 -14.30 -25.98
N ASN A 132 21.15 -13.21 -25.73
CA ASN A 132 21.68 -11.88 -26.00
C ASN A 132 21.87 -11.13 -24.67
N LEU A 133 23.11 -10.69 -24.41
CA LEU A 133 23.47 -10.07 -23.14
C LEU A 133 22.75 -8.74 -22.96
N LYS A 134 22.75 -7.93 -24.01
CA LYS A 134 22.03 -6.67 -24.06
C LYS A 134 20.55 -6.87 -23.78
N ARG A 135 19.92 -7.87 -24.40
CA ARG A 135 18.50 -8.20 -24.14
C ARG A 135 18.28 -8.62 -22.69
N SER A 136 19.16 -9.44 -22.14
CA SER A 136 19.09 -9.92 -20.76
C SER A 136 19.19 -8.77 -19.76
N LEU A 137 20.14 -7.86 -19.97
CA LEU A 137 20.30 -6.64 -19.17
C LEU A 137 19.05 -5.76 -19.24
N VAL A 138 18.51 -5.53 -20.44
CA VAL A 138 17.27 -4.76 -20.62
C VAL A 138 16.11 -5.41 -19.86
N VAL A 139 15.95 -6.74 -19.93
CA VAL A 139 14.88 -7.45 -19.20
C VAL A 139 15.03 -7.29 -17.69
N CYS A 140 16.24 -7.49 -17.16
CA CYS A 140 16.50 -7.33 -15.72
C CYS A 140 16.30 -5.89 -15.24
N PHE A 141 16.80 -4.90 -15.96
CA PHE A 141 16.65 -3.50 -15.56
C PHE A 141 15.22 -2.98 -15.73
N ASN A 142 14.49 -3.42 -16.76
CA ASN A 142 13.06 -3.11 -16.89
C ASN A 142 12.23 -3.64 -15.71
N PHE A 143 12.61 -4.80 -15.15
CA PHE A 143 11.98 -5.33 -13.94
C PHE A 143 12.18 -4.38 -12.74
N TYR A 144 13.40 -3.87 -12.54
CA TYR A 144 13.70 -2.92 -11.47
C TYR A 144 13.10 -1.53 -11.70
N GLU A 145 13.05 -1.06 -12.95
CA GLU A 145 12.36 0.18 -13.32
C GLU A 145 10.87 0.10 -12.96
N LEU A 146 10.19 -0.96 -13.39
CA LEU A 146 8.78 -1.20 -13.04
C LEU A 146 8.57 -1.25 -11.52
N MET A 147 9.52 -1.86 -10.81
CA MET A 147 9.49 -1.92 -9.35
C MET A 147 9.60 -0.52 -8.72
N ASN A 148 10.52 0.32 -9.19
CA ASN A 148 10.65 1.70 -8.71
C ASN A 148 9.39 2.52 -8.95
N VAL A 149 8.79 2.39 -10.13
CA VAL A 149 7.50 3.05 -10.46
C VAL A 149 6.40 2.58 -9.51
N ALA A 150 6.30 1.27 -9.23
CA ALA A 150 5.31 0.76 -8.30
C ALA A 150 5.53 1.26 -6.85
N ILE A 151 6.79 1.35 -6.42
CA ILE A 151 7.18 1.89 -5.10
C ILE A 151 6.79 3.36 -4.99
N LYS A 152 7.13 4.19 -5.99
CA LYS A 152 6.82 5.62 -6.02
C LYS A 152 5.32 5.90 -5.91
N ASN A 153 4.51 5.07 -6.56
CA ASN A 153 3.06 5.20 -6.54
C ASN A 153 2.41 4.56 -5.31
N GLY A 154 3.18 4.06 -4.35
CA GLY A 154 2.66 3.43 -3.13
C GLY A 154 1.83 2.17 -3.38
N MET A 155 2.01 1.52 -4.54
CA MET A 155 1.24 0.34 -4.95
C MET A 155 1.76 -0.97 -4.31
N VAL A 156 2.94 -0.92 -3.72
CA VAL A 156 3.68 -2.06 -3.16
C VAL A 156 4.27 -1.73 -1.80
N ASN A 157 4.64 -2.77 -1.06
CA ASN A 157 5.39 -2.67 0.18
C ASN A 157 6.89 -2.59 -0.12
N GLU A 158 7.43 -1.37 -0.11
CA GLU A 158 8.85 -1.13 -0.38
C GLU A 158 9.77 -1.92 0.55
N SER A 159 9.43 -2.04 1.85
CA SER A 159 10.27 -2.75 2.81
C SER A 159 10.43 -4.23 2.44
N LEU A 160 9.35 -4.87 2.00
CA LEU A 160 9.36 -6.28 1.61
C LEU A 160 10.23 -6.49 0.37
N LEU A 161 10.08 -5.63 -0.64
CA LEU A 161 10.86 -5.68 -1.87
C LEU A 161 12.34 -5.36 -1.61
N ARG A 162 12.63 -4.30 -0.86
CA ARG A 162 14.00 -3.90 -0.52
C ARG A 162 14.75 -5.02 0.20
N ASN A 163 14.13 -5.69 1.18
CA ASN A 163 14.77 -6.77 1.92
C ASN A 163 15.19 -7.95 1.02
N SER A 164 14.48 -8.15 -0.08
CA SER A 164 14.69 -9.30 -0.97
C SER A 164 15.59 -8.96 -2.17
N PHE A 165 15.43 -7.77 -2.73
CA PHE A 165 16.05 -7.37 -3.99
C PHE A 165 17.23 -6.40 -3.85
N LYS A 166 17.38 -5.71 -2.71
CA LYS A 166 18.40 -4.65 -2.55
C LYS A 166 19.80 -5.10 -2.95
N PHE A 167 20.26 -6.22 -2.39
CA PHE A 167 21.63 -6.68 -2.62
C PHE A 167 21.88 -7.09 -4.08
N ILE A 168 20.90 -7.76 -4.69
CA ILE A 168 21.00 -8.20 -6.08
C ILE A 168 20.97 -7.00 -7.02
N PHE A 169 20.08 -6.05 -6.77
CA PHE A 169 19.96 -4.84 -7.57
C PHE A 169 21.24 -3.99 -7.51
N ILE A 170 21.76 -3.71 -6.31
CA ILE A 170 22.97 -2.88 -6.14
C ILE A 170 24.17 -3.53 -6.83
N ASP A 171 24.39 -4.84 -6.61
CA ASP A 171 25.47 -5.60 -7.25
C ASP A 171 25.37 -5.59 -8.78
N MET A 172 24.17 -5.72 -9.33
CA MET A 172 23.94 -5.63 -10.78
C MET A 172 24.12 -4.21 -11.31
N PHE A 173 23.60 -3.21 -10.60
CA PHE A 173 23.70 -1.80 -10.97
C PHE A 173 25.16 -1.35 -11.03
N ASP A 174 25.94 -1.65 -9.99
CA ASP A 174 27.35 -1.25 -9.92
C ASP A 174 28.18 -1.97 -11.00
N ARG A 175 27.92 -3.26 -11.24
CA ARG A 175 28.62 -4.04 -12.27
C ARG A 175 28.44 -3.47 -13.67
N PHE A 176 27.20 -3.14 -14.02
CA PHE A 176 26.81 -2.69 -15.35
C PHE A 176 26.66 -1.16 -15.44
N LYS A 177 27.18 -0.43 -14.47
CA LYS A 177 27.20 1.04 -14.49
C LYS A 177 27.76 1.63 -15.78
N PRO A 178 28.88 1.13 -16.37
CA PRO A 178 29.36 1.66 -17.65
C PRO A 178 28.34 1.54 -18.78
N TRP A 179 27.53 0.47 -18.79
CA TRP A 179 26.46 0.25 -19.76
C TRP A 179 25.26 1.18 -19.52
N LEU A 180 24.93 1.44 -18.26
CA LEU A 180 23.89 2.40 -17.88
C LEU A 180 24.29 3.85 -18.18
N GLU A 181 25.59 4.14 -18.23
CA GLU A 181 26.12 5.45 -18.56
C GLU A 181 26.24 5.72 -20.06
N ASP A 182 26.27 4.68 -20.90
CA ASP A 182 26.28 4.81 -22.36
C ASP A 182 24.87 5.13 -22.91
N GLU A 183 24.70 6.34 -23.45
CA GLU A 183 23.44 6.80 -24.05
C GLU A 183 23.02 5.95 -25.27
N LYS A 184 23.92 5.17 -25.88
CA LYS A 184 23.58 4.23 -26.96
C LYS A 184 22.82 3.01 -26.48
N HIS A 185 22.94 2.67 -25.19
CA HIS A 185 22.40 1.42 -24.65
C HIS A 185 21.30 1.65 -23.64
N CYS A 186 21.38 2.71 -22.84
CA CYS A 186 20.37 3.04 -21.84
C CYS A 186 19.72 4.40 -22.14
N ASN A 187 18.40 4.43 -22.14
CA ASN A 187 17.61 5.65 -22.26
C ASN A 187 17.75 6.50 -20.96
N LYS A 188 17.69 7.83 -21.08
CA LYS A 188 17.84 8.79 -19.96
C LYS A 188 16.79 8.63 -18.85
N ASP A 189 15.54 8.40 -19.20
CA ASP A 189 14.44 8.15 -18.27
C ASP A 189 14.63 6.82 -17.53
N SER A 190 14.94 5.73 -18.24
CA SER A 190 15.23 4.43 -17.61
C SER A 190 16.42 4.54 -16.66
N LYS A 191 17.50 5.21 -17.08
CA LYS A 191 18.66 5.48 -16.21
C LYS A 191 18.26 6.25 -14.96
N LYS A 192 17.46 7.31 -15.11
CA LYS A 192 16.98 8.13 -14.00
C LYS A 192 16.18 7.29 -13.00
N GLU A 193 15.27 6.44 -13.47
CA GLU A 193 14.49 5.56 -12.60
C GLU A 193 15.38 4.59 -11.81
N LEU A 194 16.37 3.99 -12.47
CA LEU A 194 17.32 3.07 -11.84
C LEU A 194 18.25 3.79 -10.85
N ASP A 195 18.75 4.98 -11.20
CA ASP A 195 19.57 5.84 -10.34
C ASP A 195 18.81 6.23 -9.06
N GLU A 196 17.53 6.57 -9.19
CA GLU A 196 16.68 6.91 -8.06
C GLU A 196 16.44 5.70 -7.15
N LEU A 197 16.18 4.52 -7.71
CA LEU A 197 16.06 3.28 -6.95
C LEU A 197 17.37 2.96 -6.22
N TYR A 198 18.51 3.13 -6.90
CA TYR A 198 19.84 2.89 -6.34
C TYR A 198 20.10 3.81 -5.15
N LYS A 199 19.89 5.12 -5.32
CA LYS A 199 20.03 6.11 -4.22
C LYS A 199 19.06 5.85 -3.07
N ARG A 200 17.85 5.37 -3.36
CA ARG A 200 16.83 5.04 -2.35
C ARG A 200 17.25 3.83 -1.51
N TRP A 201 17.79 2.79 -2.13
CA TRP A 201 18.12 1.53 -1.46
C TRP A 201 19.54 1.47 -0.91
N ASN A 202 20.49 2.24 -1.44
CA ASN A 202 21.88 2.26 -1.00
C ASN A 202 22.14 3.17 0.23
N LYS A 203 21.10 3.86 0.72
CA LYS A 203 21.06 4.42 2.08
C LYS A 203 20.78 3.33 3.12
#